data_AF-A0A381RF32-F1
#
_entry.id   AF-A0A381RF32-F1
#
_cell.length_a   1.000
_cell.length_b   1.000
_cell.length_c   1.000
_cell.angle_alpha   90.00
_cell.angle_beta   90.00
_cell.angle_gamma   90.00
#
_symmetry.space_group_name_H-M   'P 1'
#
loop_
_entity.id
_entity.type
_entity.pdbx_description
1 polymer ?
#
loop_
_entity_poly.entity_id
_entity_poly.type
_entity_poly.pdbx_seq_one_letter_code
_entity_poly.pdbx_strand_id
1 'polypeptide(L)'
;MSSLWTPGGEHPVDRPDENAAPKDEPRLEDLSPEEREQVESMAREMAAVREQLASVPAAVVVANHLMGLYELGSIHLSQQPPNLAEASVAIDALGAVVDKLPGRLGETEATMRDALHQIRLAYVAVEKAAREADMATEQAGHEADVQDPAEPEPAAQDPTEPEAAVPDATGGDAEGD
;
A
#
# COMPACT_ATOMS: atom_id res chain seq x y z
N MET A 1 16.19 -2.61 16.19
CA MET A 1 17.30 -2.25 15.29
C MET A 1 16.94 -0.94 14.62
N SER A 2 17.77 0.10 14.75
CA SER A 2 17.50 1.40 14.12
C SER A 2 18.29 1.46 12.82
N SER A 3 17.64 1.66 11.67
CA SER A 3 18.33 1.91 10.41
C SER A 3 18.54 3.42 10.22
N LEU A 4 19.75 3.80 9.81
CA LEU A 4 20.07 5.15 9.34
C LEU A 4 19.93 5.15 7.83
N TRP A 5 19.07 6.02 7.31
CA TRP A 5 18.97 6.24 5.87
C TRP A 5 20.14 7.11 5.41
N THR A 6 20.97 6.60 4.49
CA THR A 6 21.91 7.41 3.71
C THR A 6 21.41 7.50 2.28
N PRO A 7 21.87 8.49 1.49
CA PRO A 7 21.47 8.61 0.09
C PRO A 7 21.75 7.37 -0.79
N GLY A 8 22.52 6.39 -0.29
CA GLY A 8 22.79 5.11 -0.94
C GLY A 8 21.98 3.90 -0.42
N GLY A 9 21.10 4.07 0.58
CA GLY A 9 20.27 3.01 1.14
C GLY A 9 20.18 3.01 2.67
N GLU A 10 19.40 2.08 3.22
CA GLU A 10 19.27 1.89 4.67
C GLU A 10 20.44 1.08 5.23
N HIS A 11 21.21 1.69 6.14
CA HIS A 11 22.24 0.99 6.88
C HIS A 11 21.74 0.63 8.28
N PRO A 12 21.79 -0.66 8.68
CA PRO A 12 21.47 -1.06 10.04
C PRO A 12 22.51 -0.50 11.01
N VAL A 13 22.04 0.15 12.08
CA VAL A 13 22.88 0.61 13.19
C VAL A 13 22.56 -0.23 14.41
N ASP A 14 23.56 -0.96 14.88
CA ASP A 14 23.50 -1.61 16.19
C ASP A 14 23.57 -0.52 17.25
N ARG A 15 22.52 -0.44 18.07
CA ARG A 15 22.51 0.45 19.23
C ARG A 15 23.43 -0.19 20.27
N PRO A 16 24.53 0.46 20.70
CA PRO A 16 25.40 -0.11 21.72
C PRO A 16 24.59 -0.36 23.00
N ASP A 17 24.85 -1.49 23.67
CA ASP A 17 24.22 -1.82 24.95
C ASP A 17 24.32 -0.63 25.93
N GLU A 18 23.18 -0.13 26.40
CA GLU A 18 23.09 1.01 27.34
C GLU A 18 23.81 0.79 28.68
N ASN A 19 24.32 -0.43 28.92
CA ASN A 19 25.06 -0.79 30.13
C ASN A 19 26.56 -1.05 29.91
N ALA A 20 27.07 -0.84 28.70
CA ALA A 20 28.50 -0.76 28.43
C ALA A 20 28.93 0.71 28.52
N ALA A 21 29.37 1.15 29.70
CA ALA A 21 30.12 2.39 29.80
C ALA A 21 31.27 2.38 28.77
N PRO A 22 31.49 3.44 27.99
CA PRO A 22 32.63 3.50 27.08
C PRO A 22 33.89 3.51 27.94
N LYS A 23 34.49 2.33 28.11
CA LYS A 23 35.82 2.20 28.69
C LYS A 23 36.77 2.34 27.51
N ASP A 24 37.47 3.46 27.49
CA ASP A 24 38.55 3.81 26.54
C ASP A 24 38.10 4.45 25.21
N GLU A 25 37.30 5.52 25.27
CA GLU A 25 37.49 6.59 24.28
C GLU A 25 38.75 7.37 24.69
N PRO A 26 39.79 7.48 23.83
CA PRO A 26 40.95 8.28 24.14
C PRO A 26 40.50 9.72 24.40
N ARG A 27 40.81 10.25 25.58
CA ARG A 27 40.49 11.65 25.89
C ARG A 27 41.26 12.53 24.92
N LEU A 28 40.72 13.68 24.54
CA LEU A 28 41.47 14.65 23.72
C LEU A 28 42.85 14.97 24.33
N GLU A 29 42.98 14.86 25.66
CA GLU A 29 44.21 15.03 26.43
C GLU A 29 45.28 13.94 26.21
N ASP A 30 44.91 12.77 25.69
CA ASP A 30 45.80 11.62 25.47
C ASP A 30 46.31 11.53 24.02
N LEU A 31 45.73 12.33 23.10
CA LEU A 31 46.12 12.38 21.69
C LEU A 31 47.43 13.16 21.49
N SER A 32 48.25 12.73 20.52
CA SER A 32 49.40 13.51 20.06
C SER A 32 48.97 14.86 19.45
N PRO A 33 49.87 15.85 19.36
CA PRO A 33 49.52 17.15 18.77
C PRO A 33 48.95 17.06 17.36
N GLU A 34 49.47 16.13 16.54
CA GLU A 34 49.02 15.89 15.16
C GLU A 34 47.61 15.28 15.13
N GLU A 35 47.33 14.30 15.99
CA GLU A 35 46.00 13.68 16.08
C GLU A 35 44.95 14.67 16.59
N ARG A 36 45.30 15.56 17.53
CA ARG A 36 44.41 16.64 17.99
C ARG A 36 44.06 17.60 16.87
N GLU A 37 45.06 18.04 16.10
CA GLU A 37 44.84 18.93 14.96
C GLU A 37 43.93 18.29 13.91
N GLN A 38 44.08 16.98 13.67
CA GLN A 38 43.22 16.24 12.75
C GLN A 38 41.78 16.11 13.25
N VAL A 39 41.58 15.83 14.55
CA VAL A 39 40.25 15.80 15.18
C VAL A 39 39.59 17.19 15.12
N GLU A 40 40.33 18.25 15.42
CA GLU A 40 39.84 19.64 15.31
C GLU A 40 39.47 20.01 13.87
N SER A 41 40.29 19.63 12.89
CA SER A 41 40.00 19.86 11.47
C SER A 41 38.70 19.18 11.05
N MET A 42 38.54 17.90 11.40
CA MET A 42 37.33 17.15 11.09
C MET A 42 36.09 17.72 11.80
N ALA A 43 36.24 18.18 13.05
CA ALA A 43 35.16 18.87 13.77
C ALA A 43 34.74 20.18 13.08
N ARG A 44 35.70 20.97 12.56
CA ARG A 44 35.41 22.19 11.79
C ARG A 44 34.72 21.88 10.47
N GLU A 45 35.14 20.86 9.75
CA GLU A 45 34.48 20.42 8.51
C GLU A 45 33.03 19.99 8.77
N MET A 46 32.79 19.18 9.79
CA MET A 46 31.44 18.77 10.18
C MET A 46 30.55 19.95 10.59
N ALA A 47 31.12 20.94 11.29
CA ALA A 47 30.42 22.17 11.65
C ALA A 47 30.05 22.99 10.40
N ALA A 48 30.97 23.13 9.44
CA ALA A 48 30.74 23.85 8.19
C ALA A 48 29.64 23.19 7.35
N VAL A 49 29.62 21.85 7.25
CA VAL A 49 28.54 21.11 6.58
C VAL A 49 27.20 21.36 7.27
N ARG A 50 27.16 21.34 8.60
CA ARG A 50 25.94 21.61 9.37
C ARG A 50 25.42 23.02 9.14
N GLU A 51 26.31 24.01 9.09
CA GLU A 51 25.96 25.40 8.80
C GLU A 51 25.41 25.56 7.38
N GLN A 52 26.02 24.90 6.40
CA GLN A 52 25.50 24.87 5.03
C GLN A 52 24.10 24.25 4.97
N LEU A 53 23.86 23.13 5.65
CA LEU A 53 22.52 22.52 5.71
C LEU A 53 21.51 23.43 6.39
N ALA A 54 21.91 24.13 7.45
CA ALA A 54 21.06 25.09 8.16
C ALA A 54 20.72 26.34 7.32
N SER A 55 21.49 26.64 6.28
CA SER A 55 21.23 27.77 5.38
C SER A 55 20.05 27.53 4.43
N VAL A 56 19.65 26.27 4.21
CA VAL A 56 18.49 25.94 3.37
C VAL A 56 17.20 26.34 4.11
N PRO A 57 16.34 27.18 3.51
CA PRO A 57 15.09 27.55 4.16
C PRO A 57 14.23 26.32 4.44
N ALA A 58 13.84 26.13 5.71
CA ALA A 58 13.02 24.99 6.11
C ALA A 58 11.71 24.90 5.31
N ALA A 59 11.14 26.04 4.90
CA ALA A 59 9.94 26.09 4.06
C ALA A 59 10.11 25.35 2.73
N VAL A 60 11.29 25.43 2.09
CA VAL A 60 11.58 24.75 0.83
C VAL A 60 11.64 23.24 1.04
N VAL A 61 12.30 22.79 2.11
CA VAL A 61 12.41 21.37 2.46
C VAL A 61 11.03 20.79 2.80
N VAL A 62 10.26 21.50 3.62
CA VAL A 62 8.89 21.10 3.98
C VAL A 62 7.99 21.07 2.74
N ALA A 63 8.05 22.06 1.86
CA ALA A 63 7.27 22.07 0.62
C ALA A 63 7.59 20.86 -0.28
N ASN A 64 8.87 20.48 -0.39
CA ASN A 64 9.27 19.27 -1.09
C ASN A 64 8.66 18.01 -0.46
N HIS A 65 8.64 17.91 0.87
CA HIS A 65 7.99 16.80 1.56
C HIS A 65 6.45 16.77 1.37
N LEU A 66 5.80 17.94 1.33
CA LEU A 66 4.36 18.02 1.06
C LEU A 66 4.01 17.49 -0.33
N MET A 67 4.85 17.76 -1.33
CA MET A 67 4.69 17.16 -2.65
C MET A 67 4.79 15.62 -2.59
N GLY A 68 5.75 15.08 -1.83
CA GLY A 68 5.87 13.64 -1.63
C GLY A 68 4.64 13.01 -0.94
N LEU A 69 4.02 13.70 0.02
CA LEU A 69 2.77 13.24 0.64
C LEU A 69 1.60 13.24 -0.36
N TYR A 70 1.52 14.26 -1.22
CA TYR A 70 0.53 14.30 -2.30
C TYR A 70 0.71 13.14 -3.28
N GLU A 71 1.94 12.86 -3.71
CA GLU A 71 2.26 11.76 -4.63
C GLU A 71 1.91 10.41 -4.00
N LEU A 72 2.27 10.21 -2.73
CA LEU A 72 1.95 8.98 -2.00
C LEU A 72 0.44 8.73 -1.94
N GLY A 73 -0.35 9.75 -1.58
CA GLY A 73 -1.81 9.64 -1.57
C GLY A 73 -2.37 9.33 -2.96
N SER A 74 -1.83 9.95 -4.00
CA SER A 74 -2.25 9.74 -5.39
C SER A 74 -1.94 8.32 -5.89
N ILE A 75 -0.78 7.76 -5.51
CA ILE A 75 -0.41 6.37 -5.83
C ILE A 75 -1.41 5.40 -5.22
N HIS A 76 -1.75 5.56 -3.93
CA HIS A 76 -2.72 4.68 -3.26
C HIS A 76 -4.13 4.80 -3.84
N LEU A 77 -4.57 6.00 -4.20
CA LEU A 77 -5.85 6.22 -4.89
C LEU A 77 -5.90 5.60 -6.29
N SER A 78 -4.76 5.51 -6.98
CA SER A 78 -4.70 4.98 -8.36
C SER A 78 -4.62 3.45 -8.43
N GLN A 79 -4.51 2.76 -7.29
CA GLN A 79 -4.50 1.30 -7.24
C GLN A 79 -5.84 0.70 -7.69
N GLN A 80 -5.81 -0.58 -8.08
CA GLN A 80 -6.99 -1.35 -8.48
C GLN A 80 -6.99 -2.69 -7.71
N PRO A 81 -7.79 -2.84 -6.63
CA PRO A 81 -8.70 -1.83 -6.06
C PRO A 81 -7.94 -0.67 -5.37
N PRO A 82 -8.56 0.51 -5.24
CA PRO A 82 -7.94 1.66 -4.57
C PRO A 82 -7.70 1.38 -3.08
N ASN A 83 -6.55 1.79 -2.55
CA ASN A 83 -6.25 1.67 -1.13
C ASN A 83 -6.62 2.98 -0.39
N LEU A 84 -7.89 3.08 -0.01
CA LEU A 84 -8.43 4.28 0.64
C LEU A 84 -7.88 4.53 2.05
N ALA A 85 -7.46 3.46 2.76
CA ALA A 85 -6.92 3.58 4.11
C ALA A 85 -5.52 4.20 4.10
N GLU A 86 -4.64 3.74 3.19
CA GLU A 86 -3.30 4.32 3.06
C GLU A 86 -3.35 5.71 2.40
N ALA A 87 -4.25 5.93 1.43
CA ALA A 87 -4.44 7.24 0.84
C ALA A 87 -4.86 8.30 1.86
N SER A 88 -5.74 7.96 2.82
CA SER A 88 -6.19 8.92 3.84
C SER A 88 -5.06 9.36 4.76
N VAL A 89 -4.17 8.46 5.17
CA VAL A 89 -3.00 8.80 6.01
C VAL A 89 -2.14 9.89 5.35
N ALA A 90 -1.85 9.74 4.06
CA ALA A 90 -1.05 10.71 3.32
C ALA A 90 -1.77 12.07 3.15
N ILE A 91 -3.07 12.04 2.84
CA ILE A 91 -3.90 13.25 2.67
C ILE A 91 -4.06 14.00 4.00
N ASP A 92 -4.24 13.29 5.10
CA ASP A 92 -4.37 13.87 6.44
C ASP A 92 -3.05 14.48 6.90
N ALA A 93 -1.92 13.82 6.65
CA ALA A 93 -0.59 14.37 6.93
C ALA A 93 -0.33 15.66 6.13
N LEU A 94 -0.65 15.66 4.83
CA LEU A 94 -0.57 16.86 3.99
C LEU A 94 -1.45 17.98 4.54
N GLY A 95 -2.69 17.65 4.90
CA GLY A 95 -3.64 18.59 5.51
C GLY A 95 -3.14 19.19 6.81
N ALA A 96 -2.65 18.35 7.73
CA ALA A 96 -2.17 18.78 9.04
C ALA A 96 -1.05 19.82 8.94
N VAL A 97 -0.14 19.68 7.97
CA VAL A 97 0.95 20.64 7.76
C VAL A 97 0.44 21.92 7.11
N VAL A 98 -0.33 21.81 6.02
CA VAL A 98 -0.86 22.96 5.26
C VAL A 98 -1.76 23.83 6.14
N ASP A 99 -2.64 23.22 6.93
CA ASP A 99 -3.57 23.93 7.81
C ASP A 99 -2.85 24.60 8.99
N LYS A 100 -1.71 24.05 9.44
CA LYS A 100 -0.96 24.55 10.60
C LYS A 100 0.10 25.61 10.25
N LEU A 101 0.48 25.74 8.98
CA LEU A 101 1.57 26.62 8.52
C LEU A 101 1.11 27.76 7.58
N PRO A 102 0.02 28.50 7.88
CA PRO A 102 -0.40 29.61 7.03
C PRO A 102 0.65 30.72 7.00
N GLY A 103 0.99 31.18 5.80
CA GLY A 103 2.01 32.19 5.53
C GLY A 103 3.46 31.72 5.72
N ARG A 104 3.69 30.41 5.98
CA ARG A 104 5.01 29.87 6.35
C ARG A 104 5.58 28.86 5.36
N LEU A 105 4.83 28.50 4.32
CA LEU A 105 5.30 27.56 3.28
C LEU A 105 5.96 28.26 2.09
N GLY A 106 6.10 29.59 2.13
CA GLY A 106 6.74 30.37 1.08
C GLY A 106 5.88 30.42 -0.18
N GLU A 107 6.52 30.50 -1.34
CA GLU A 107 5.85 30.70 -2.63
C GLU A 107 4.92 29.56 -3.04
N THR A 108 5.19 28.33 -2.57
CA THR A 108 4.43 27.13 -2.92
C THR A 108 3.14 26.95 -2.12
N GLU A 109 2.89 27.78 -1.11
CA GLU A 109 1.76 27.60 -0.19
C GLU A 109 0.41 27.55 -0.89
N ALA A 110 0.18 28.45 -1.86
CA ALA A 110 -1.06 28.48 -2.63
C ALA A 110 -1.23 27.18 -3.43
N THR A 111 -0.17 26.76 -4.12
CA THR A 111 -0.13 25.51 -4.88
C THR A 111 -0.41 24.29 -3.99
N MET A 112 0.15 24.24 -2.78
CA MET A 112 -0.07 23.13 -1.85
C MET A 112 -1.51 23.10 -1.32
N ARG A 113 -2.12 24.26 -1.06
CA ARG A 113 -3.55 24.34 -0.69
C ARG A 113 -4.45 23.85 -1.82
N ASP A 114 -4.15 24.26 -3.06
CA ASP A 114 -4.91 23.82 -4.23
C ASP A 114 -4.75 22.30 -4.45
N ALA A 115 -3.53 21.78 -4.37
CA ALA A 115 -3.25 20.34 -4.49
C ALA A 115 -3.97 19.52 -3.41
N LEU A 116 -3.95 19.97 -2.15
CA LEU A 116 -4.69 19.34 -1.06
C LEU A 116 -6.20 19.32 -1.32
N HIS A 117 -6.75 20.41 -1.87
CA HIS A 117 -8.16 20.44 -2.24
C HIS A 117 -8.47 19.43 -3.34
N GLN A 118 -7.65 19.37 -4.40
CA GLN A 118 -7.84 18.45 -5.52
C GLN A 118 -7.77 16.99 -5.08
N ILE A 119 -6.78 16.61 -4.27
CA ILE A 119 -6.64 15.21 -3.83
C ILE A 119 -7.78 14.77 -2.89
N ARG A 120 -8.31 15.67 -2.06
CA ARG A 120 -9.50 15.39 -1.23
C ARG A 120 -10.74 15.15 -2.10
N LEU A 121 -10.93 15.92 -3.17
CA LEU A 121 -12.02 15.68 -4.13
C LEU A 121 -11.85 14.33 -4.86
N ALA A 122 -10.62 14.03 -5.29
CA ALA A 122 -10.30 12.75 -5.92
C ALA A 122 -10.59 11.56 -4.97
N TYR A 123 -10.20 11.67 -3.70
CA TYR A 123 -10.48 10.65 -2.68
C TYR A 123 -11.96 10.33 -2.59
N VAL A 124 -12.82 11.35 -2.43
CA VAL A 124 -14.27 11.16 -2.30
C VAL A 124 -14.87 10.56 -3.57
N ALA A 125 -14.40 10.98 -4.75
CA ALA A 125 -14.85 10.42 -6.02
C ALA A 125 -14.49 8.93 -6.15
N VAL A 126 -13.25 8.56 -5.80
CA VAL A 126 -12.76 7.18 -5.84
C VAL A 126 -13.46 6.32 -4.79
N GLU A 127 -13.66 6.83 -3.57
CA GLU A 127 -14.40 6.13 -2.52
C GLU A 127 -15.83 5.81 -2.95
N LYS A 128 -16.52 6.78 -3.57
CA LYS A 128 -17.85 6.57 -4.10
C LYS A 128 -17.88 5.49 -5.19
N ALA A 129 -16.95 5.56 -6.14
CA ALA A 129 -16.84 4.59 -7.23
C ALA A 129 -16.53 3.16 -6.70
N ALA A 130 -15.65 3.04 -5.71
CA ALA A 130 -15.33 1.75 -5.09
C ALA A 130 -16.55 1.15 -4.40
N ARG A 131 -17.30 1.93 -3.62
CA ARG A 131 -18.55 1.47 -2.99
C ARG A 131 -19.60 1.04 -4.02
N GLU A 132 -19.74 1.78 -5.11
CA GLU A 132 -20.67 1.41 -6.20
C GLU A 132 -20.27 0.09 -6.87
N ALA A 133 -18.97 -0.16 -7.06
CA ALA A 133 -18.45 -1.41 -7.61
C ALA A 133 -18.69 -2.60 -6.65
N ASP A 134 -18.50 -2.40 -5.34
CA ASP A 134 -18.78 -3.42 -4.32
C ASP A 134 -20.26 -3.80 -4.33
N MET A 135 -21.16 -2.80 -4.31
CA MET A 135 -22.62 -3.01 -4.37
C MET A 135 -23.06 -3.75 -5.65
N ALA A 136 -22.46 -3.43 -6.80
CA ALA A 136 -22.76 -4.12 -8.05
C ALA A 136 -22.32 -5.59 -8.02
N THR A 137 -21.19 -5.88 -7.36
CA THR A 137 -20.67 -7.24 -7.18
C THR A 137 -21.58 -8.06 -6.26
N GLU A 138 -22.08 -7.46 -5.17
CA GLU A 138 -23.03 -8.10 -4.25
C GLU A 138 -24.37 -8.41 -4.92
N GLN A 139 -24.90 -7.49 -5.74
CA GLN A 139 -26.16 -7.71 -6.49
C GLN A 139 -26.02 -8.83 -7.52
N ALA A 140 -24.92 -8.87 -8.26
CA ALA A 140 -24.64 -9.95 -9.21
C ALA A 140 -24.52 -11.32 -8.52
N GLY A 141 -23.93 -11.36 -7.31
CA GLY A 141 -23.87 -12.57 -6.50
C GLY A 141 -25.24 -13.04 -6.00
N HIS A 142 -26.11 -12.11 -5.59
CA HIS A 142 -27.46 -12.43 -5.13
C HIS A 142 -28.39 -12.88 -6.27
N GLU A 143 -28.28 -12.28 -7.47
CA GLU A 143 -29.03 -12.74 -8.65
C GLU A 143 -28.61 -14.15 -9.09
N ALA A 144 -27.32 -14.48 -9.02
CA ALA A 144 -26.83 -15.82 -9.33
C ALA A 144 -27.33 -16.90 -8.35
N ASP A 145 -27.46 -16.56 -7.06
CA ASP A 145 -27.98 -17.46 -6.00
C ASP A 145 -29.50 -17.68 -6.13
N VAL A 146 -30.25 -16.66 -6.54
CA VAL A 146 -31.72 -16.74 -6.76
C VAL A 146 -32.07 -17.55 -8.01
N GLN A 147 -31.13 -17.72 -8.95
CA GLN A 147 -31.36 -18.38 -10.24
C GLN A 147 -30.99 -19.88 -10.26
N ASP A 148 -30.55 -20.45 -9.14
CA ASP A 148 -30.40 -21.91 -8.98
C ASP A 148 -31.81 -22.53 -8.79
N PRO A 149 -32.38 -23.19 -9.82
CA PRO A 149 -33.71 -23.75 -9.72
C PRO A 149 -33.63 -25.02 -8.87
N ALA A 150 -34.50 -25.12 -7.87
CA ALA A 150 -34.76 -26.33 -7.10
C ALA A 150 -34.70 -27.58 -7.99
N GLU A 151 -33.96 -28.59 -7.51
CA GLU A 151 -33.75 -29.89 -8.17
C GLU A 151 -35.04 -30.39 -8.83
N PRO A 152 -34.98 -30.92 -10.08
CA PRO A 152 -36.17 -31.46 -10.71
C PRO A 152 -36.70 -32.64 -9.89
N GLU A 153 -37.99 -32.61 -9.52
CA GLU A 153 -38.67 -33.72 -8.85
C GLU A 153 -38.42 -35.04 -9.60
N PRO A 154 -38.14 -36.15 -8.90
CA PRO A 154 -37.89 -37.42 -9.55
C PRO A 154 -39.18 -37.91 -10.21
N ALA A 155 -39.12 -38.14 -11.53
CA ALA A 155 -40.23 -38.65 -12.31
C ALA A 155 -40.81 -39.94 -11.69
N ALA A 156 -42.10 -39.92 -11.39
CA ALA A 156 -42.85 -41.07 -10.90
C ALA A 156 -42.79 -42.21 -11.93
N GLN A 157 -42.28 -43.37 -11.50
CA GLN A 157 -42.32 -44.62 -12.25
C GLN A 157 -43.72 -45.23 -12.10
N ASP A 158 -44.40 -45.46 -13.21
CA ASP A 158 -45.72 -46.09 -13.28
C ASP A 158 -45.56 -47.62 -13.34
N PRO A 159 -46.09 -48.42 -12.39
CA PRO A 159 -45.97 -49.87 -12.42
C PRO A 159 -47.30 -50.52 -12.80
N THR A 160 -47.41 -51.08 -14.00
CA THR A 160 -48.37 -52.17 -14.26
C THR A 160 -47.91 -53.11 -15.39
N GLU A 161 -47.51 -54.30 -14.98
CA GLU A 161 -47.52 -55.56 -15.76
C GLU A 161 -48.94 -56.20 -15.71
N PRO A 162 -49.35 -57.20 -16.55
CA PRO A 162 -48.64 -58.50 -16.66
C PRO A 162 -48.69 -59.30 -17.98
N GLU A 163 -47.67 -60.15 -18.12
CA GLU A 163 -47.57 -61.53 -18.64
C GLU A 163 -48.71 -62.15 -19.51
N ALA A 164 -48.35 -62.66 -20.71
CA ALA A 164 -48.84 -63.96 -21.21
C ALA A 164 -48.10 -64.49 -22.46
N ALA A 165 -47.53 -65.70 -22.29
CA ALA A 165 -47.55 -66.86 -23.19
C ALA A 165 -46.82 -66.88 -24.56
N VAL A 166 -45.81 -67.76 -24.60
CA VAL A 166 -45.22 -68.43 -25.79
C VAL A 166 -46.30 -69.28 -26.49
N PRO A 167 -46.20 -69.52 -27.82
CA PRO A 167 -45.71 -70.85 -28.20
C PRO A 167 -44.78 -70.90 -29.43
N ASP A 168 -43.98 -71.96 -29.36
CA ASP A 168 -43.11 -72.65 -30.31
C ASP A 168 -43.74 -72.98 -31.69
N ALA A 169 -42.92 -72.94 -32.76
CA ALA A 169 -42.90 -73.92 -33.86
C ALA A 169 -41.97 -73.52 -35.04
N THR A 170 -40.82 -74.19 -35.11
CA THR A 170 -40.21 -74.90 -36.28
C THR A 170 -40.15 -74.31 -37.71
N GLY A 171 -38.94 -74.44 -38.28
CA GLY A 171 -38.64 -74.65 -39.71
C GLY A 171 -38.24 -73.38 -40.45
N GLY A 172 -37.15 -73.28 -41.22
CA GLY A 172 -36.18 -74.23 -41.74
C GLY A 172 -35.37 -73.51 -42.84
N ASP A 173 -34.12 -73.95 -43.03
CA ASP A 173 -33.30 -73.90 -44.27
C ASP A 173 -33.01 -72.53 -44.92
N ALA A 174 -31.75 -72.10 -44.98
CA ALA A 174 -30.77 -72.32 -46.07
C ALA A 174 -30.53 -70.99 -46.82
N GLU A 175 -29.41 -70.62 -47.43
CA GLU A 175 -28.01 -71.05 -47.55
C GLU A 175 -27.36 -70.06 -48.54
N GLY A 176 -26.04 -69.85 -48.48
CA GLY A 176 -25.20 -69.28 -49.56
C GLY A 176 -25.06 -67.75 -49.60
N ASP A 177 -23.88 -67.14 -49.72
CA ASP A 177 -22.52 -67.59 -50.06
C ASP A 177 -21.50 -66.65 -49.38
#